data_AF-A0A1V2CEZ3-F1
#
_entry.id   AF-A0A1V2CEZ3-F1
#
_cell.length_a   1.000
_cell.length_b   1.000
_cell.length_c   1.000
_cell.angle_alpha   90.00
_cell.angle_beta   90.00
_cell.angle_gamma   90.00
#
_symmetry.space_group_name_H-M   'P 1'
#
loop_
_entity.id
_entity.type
_entity.pdbx_description
1 polymer ?
#
loop_
_entity_poly.entity_id
_entity_poly.type
_entity_poly.pdbx_seq_one_letter_code
_entity_poly.pdbx_strand_id
1 'polypeptide(L)'
;MIKKILLASLFLNSLLSFSQDIVKEFDLKLEKKRDYFQVVNEAEKEVILFLNDKEKVSAIRFDQTFTIKDSLSALRPEKKYEEIIGYTQNKDDYFVFWGSKDRKEINSQSFNFKSKKTETKPINLELKKEKIVKEITINNRFYLITIVKNTSLLKFYISDNDGNLNEKTVDLSHLDFKNIFNHTENLYTVLTDESSEPNFQTIANDSPPSLALSSKRYKIYTYNPDEIIFTMDNNTNATQVLRINIQDFTSNLKSIEQQKIAKGEYGAISFRSNSFLIDNKILQIKTNSFVLFFTISDLNGNKIHEYKVLHDEEIGFKNSDFFQQKNGLFLQNDGFLINTKPIQNSEQFLRKINNSPSISCYNLNGVYYTVIGSSQDISRGGGGMTGMGMSAGGMGAGMSFVPYQRCYTVENLISYKDKFVVYTNCLFDSNFNHLNGEMRTSAFDKARTFVEENEEIKESVSIFTTSLYKDLILFKLNSNLHLGNYSKKNKKYQIFSFSE
;
A
#
# COMPACT_ATOMS: atom_id res chain seq x y z
N MET A 1 44.92 12.48 -28.83
CA MET A 1 43.46 12.59 -29.00
C MET A 1 42.68 11.61 -28.12
N ILE A 2 43.07 10.33 -28.05
CA ILE A 2 42.38 9.29 -27.26
C ILE A 2 42.14 9.67 -25.79
N LYS A 3 43.13 10.26 -25.09
CA LYS A 3 42.96 10.72 -23.69
C LYS A 3 41.89 11.81 -23.51
N LYS A 4 41.73 12.70 -24.49
CA LYS A 4 40.71 13.77 -24.44
C LYS A 4 39.30 13.22 -24.71
N ILE A 5 39.19 12.20 -25.57
CA ILE A 5 37.94 11.49 -25.85
C ILE A 5 37.51 10.66 -24.63
N LEU A 6 38.45 10.00 -23.94
CA LEU A 6 38.17 9.24 -22.73
C LEU A 6 37.71 10.17 -21.58
N LEU A 7 38.34 11.34 -21.43
CA LEU A 7 37.93 12.33 -20.42
C LEU A 7 36.54 12.90 -20.71
N ALA A 8 36.24 13.20 -21.98
CA ALA A 8 34.93 13.67 -22.41
C ALA A 8 33.85 12.58 -22.21
N SER A 9 34.18 11.31 -22.47
CA SER A 9 33.30 10.17 -22.19
C SER A 9 33.04 10.00 -20.70
N LEU A 10 34.06 10.14 -19.84
CA LEU A 10 33.88 10.12 -18.37
C LEU A 10 33.02 11.30 -17.87
N PHE A 11 33.20 12.49 -18.45
CA PHE A 11 32.38 13.66 -18.13
C PHE A 11 30.92 13.51 -18.60
N LEU A 12 30.70 12.96 -19.80
CA LEU A 12 29.36 12.69 -20.34
C LEU A 12 28.62 11.59 -19.55
N ASN A 13 29.33 10.57 -19.06
CA ASN A 13 28.75 9.57 -18.15
C ASN A 13 28.40 10.19 -16.78
N SER A 14 29.17 11.16 -16.29
CA SER A 14 28.84 11.85 -15.03
C SER A 14 27.59 12.73 -15.12
N LEU A 15 27.24 13.23 -16.32
CA LEU A 15 26.00 13.98 -16.57
C LEU A 15 24.75 13.10 -16.69
N LEU A 16 24.92 11.80 -16.90
CA LEU A 16 23.83 10.81 -16.94
C LEU A 16 23.60 10.14 -15.58
N SER A 17 24.38 10.50 -14.57
CA SER A 17 24.49 9.73 -13.34
C SER A 17 23.82 10.38 -12.13
N PHE A 18 22.64 10.99 -12.28
CA PHE A 18 21.70 11.19 -11.15
C PHE A 18 20.28 11.30 -11.71
N SER A 19 19.46 10.26 -11.56
CA SER A 19 18.02 10.30 -11.90
C SER A 19 17.20 11.07 -10.84
N GLN A 20 17.80 12.03 -10.14
CA GLN A 20 17.22 12.71 -8.98
C GLN A 20 17.53 14.21 -9.00
N ASP A 21 16.48 15.02 -9.08
CA ASP A 21 16.58 16.48 -8.99
C ASP A 21 15.96 16.97 -7.67
N ILE A 22 16.68 17.82 -6.93
CA ILE A 22 16.07 18.60 -5.84
C ILE A 22 15.23 19.69 -6.52
N VAL A 23 13.91 19.51 -6.52
CA VAL A 23 12.98 20.47 -7.13
C VAL A 23 12.64 21.62 -6.20
N LYS A 24 12.77 21.41 -4.88
CA LYS A 24 12.58 22.48 -3.90
C LYS A 24 13.39 22.24 -2.64
N GLU A 25 13.95 23.32 -2.11
CA GLU A 25 14.49 23.38 -0.76
C GLU A 25 14.07 24.71 -0.13
N PHE A 26 13.66 24.68 1.13
CA PHE A 26 13.38 25.90 1.89
C PHE A 26 13.65 25.72 3.38
N ASP A 27 13.98 26.83 4.03
CA ASP A 27 14.19 26.85 5.48
C ASP A 27 12.87 26.59 6.20
N LEU A 28 12.89 25.61 7.09
CA LEU A 28 11.72 25.28 7.89
C LEU A 28 12.19 24.96 9.31
N LYS A 29 11.64 25.68 10.29
CA LYS A 29 11.89 25.41 11.71
C LYS A 29 10.64 24.76 12.28
N LEU A 30 10.73 23.46 12.53
CA LEU A 30 9.68 22.70 13.19
C LEU A 30 10.14 22.24 14.57
N GLU A 31 9.23 22.30 15.53
CA GLU A 31 9.43 21.69 16.84
C GLU A 31 9.45 20.14 16.75
N LYS A 32 9.76 19.45 17.86
CA LYS A 32 9.72 17.96 17.93
C LYS A 32 8.28 17.44 17.77
N LYS A 33 8.12 16.11 17.64
CA LYS A 33 6.82 15.40 17.43
C LYS A 33 6.14 15.81 16.14
N ARG A 34 6.84 15.55 15.04
CA ARG A 34 6.42 15.94 13.70
C ARG A 34 5.62 14.84 13.05
N ASP A 35 4.75 15.26 12.16
CA ASP A 35 3.92 14.42 11.32
C ASP A 35 3.61 15.19 10.05
N TYR A 36 3.73 14.55 8.89
CA TYR A 36 3.55 15.22 7.60
C TYR A 36 2.45 14.55 6.79
N PHE A 37 1.67 15.37 6.11
CA PHE A 37 0.59 14.91 5.25
C PHE A 37 0.53 15.79 4.00
N GLN A 38 0.03 15.24 2.90
CA GLN A 38 -0.08 15.95 1.64
C GLN A 38 -1.44 15.76 1.00
N VAL A 39 -1.89 16.79 0.31
CA VAL A 39 -3.10 16.76 -0.52
C VAL A 39 -2.70 17.21 -1.92
N VAL A 40 -2.92 16.34 -2.90
CA VAL A 40 -2.62 16.60 -4.31
C VAL A 40 -3.93 16.97 -5.01
N ASN A 41 -3.93 18.14 -5.66
CA ASN A 41 -5.00 18.57 -6.54
C ASN A 41 -4.55 18.41 -7.98
N GLU A 42 -4.90 17.26 -8.58
CA GLU A 42 -4.53 16.92 -9.96
C GLU A 42 -5.14 17.87 -10.99
N ALA A 43 -6.35 18.40 -10.75
CA ALA A 43 -7.03 19.29 -11.68
C ALA A 43 -6.32 20.65 -11.82
N GLU A 44 -5.88 21.21 -10.69
CA GLU A 44 -5.14 22.49 -10.67
C GLU A 44 -3.62 22.30 -10.77
N LYS A 45 -3.14 21.04 -10.75
CA LYS A 45 -1.71 20.68 -10.69
C LYS A 45 -1.00 21.34 -9.51
N GLU A 46 -1.60 21.19 -8.33
CA GLU A 46 -1.10 21.78 -7.09
C GLU A 46 -0.94 20.72 -6.01
N VAL A 47 -0.09 21.02 -5.04
CA VAL A 47 0.05 20.20 -3.84
C VAL A 47 0.07 21.07 -2.60
N ILE A 48 -0.62 20.64 -1.55
CA ILE A 48 -0.56 21.25 -0.23
C ILE A 48 0.17 20.31 0.71
N LEU A 49 1.21 20.83 1.36
CA LEU A 49 1.94 20.13 2.39
C LEU A 49 1.47 20.61 3.76
N PHE A 50 1.00 19.67 4.58
CA PHE A 50 0.67 19.87 5.98
C PHE A 50 1.86 19.42 6.83
N LEU A 51 2.66 20.38 7.25
CA LEU A 51 3.88 20.18 8.01
C LEU A 51 3.59 20.48 9.48
N ASN A 52 3.43 19.42 10.27
CA ASN A 52 2.96 19.51 11.65
C ASN A 52 4.11 19.35 12.63
N ASP A 53 4.06 20.08 13.73
CA ASP A 53 4.91 19.86 14.89
C ASP A 53 4.06 19.70 16.17
N LYS A 54 4.65 19.85 17.36
CA LYS A 54 3.91 19.71 18.63
C LYS A 54 2.92 20.86 18.89
N GLU A 55 3.02 21.99 18.21
CA GLU A 55 2.29 23.24 18.49
C GLU A 55 1.33 23.63 17.37
N LYS A 56 1.74 23.46 16.11
CA LYS A 56 0.99 23.96 14.94
C LYS A 56 0.96 23.00 13.76
N VAL A 57 0.03 23.29 12.87
CA VAL A 57 -0.17 22.67 11.55
C VAL A 57 0.11 23.75 10.53
N SER A 58 1.19 23.60 9.75
CA SER A 58 1.55 24.55 8.70
C SER A 58 1.12 24.00 7.34
N ALA A 59 0.14 24.62 6.70
CA ALA A 59 -0.33 24.25 5.37
C ALA A 59 0.36 25.14 4.33
N ILE A 60 1.20 24.57 3.46
CA ILE A 60 1.94 25.30 2.42
C ILE A 60 1.46 24.81 1.06
N ARG A 61 0.91 25.72 0.24
CA ARG A 61 0.36 25.42 -1.08
C ARG A 61 1.38 25.74 -2.16
N PHE A 62 1.65 24.76 -3.00
CA PHE A 62 2.60 24.82 -4.10
C PHE A 62 1.89 24.66 -5.45
N ASP A 63 2.42 25.34 -6.47
CA ASP A 63 2.07 25.04 -7.86
C ASP A 63 2.90 23.85 -8.42
N GLN A 64 2.66 23.51 -9.68
CA GLN A 64 3.37 22.45 -10.42
C GLN A 64 4.90 22.61 -10.49
N THR A 65 5.42 23.81 -10.24
CA THR A 65 6.86 24.12 -10.23
C THR A 65 7.45 24.19 -8.82
N PHE A 66 6.67 23.82 -7.80
CA PHE A 66 7.01 24.00 -6.39
C PHE A 66 7.30 25.45 -5.99
N THR A 67 6.66 26.41 -6.66
CA THR A 67 6.58 27.79 -6.19
C THR A 67 5.48 27.90 -5.15
N ILE A 68 5.79 28.53 -4.01
CA ILE A 68 4.82 28.72 -2.92
C ILE A 68 3.79 29.74 -3.39
N LYS A 69 2.54 29.29 -3.58
CA LYS A 69 1.41 30.18 -3.88
C LYS A 69 0.88 30.84 -2.63
N ASP A 70 0.84 30.09 -1.52
CA ASP A 70 0.21 30.52 -0.29
C ASP A 70 0.64 29.66 0.90
N SER A 71 0.38 30.15 2.11
CA SER A 71 0.54 29.37 3.34
C SER A 71 -0.41 29.82 4.42
N LEU A 72 -0.91 28.86 5.20
CA LEU A 72 -1.70 29.09 6.40
C LEU A 72 -1.13 28.29 7.57
N SER A 73 -1.46 28.69 8.79
CA SER A 73 -1.11 27.94 9.98
C SER A 73 -2.28 27.93 10.95
N ALA A 74 -2.49 26.77 11.57
CA ALA A 74 -3.48 26.58 12.63
C ALA A 74 -2.80 25.97 13.86
N LEU A 75 -3.43 26.10 15.02
CA LEU A 75 -3.00 25.36 16.21
C LEU A 75 -3.16 23.87 15.96
N ARG A 76 -2.21 23.07 16.45
CA ARG A 76 -2.36 21.62 16.42
C ARG A 76 -3.51 21.21 17.34
N PRO A 77 -4.41 20.30 16.92
CA PRO A 77 -5.42 19.74 17.80
C PRO A 77 -4.82 19.11 19.08
N GLU A 78 -5.65 18.95 20.10
CA GLU A 78 -5.25 18.35 21.38
C GLU A 78 -4.55 16.99 21.20
N LYS A 79 -3.67 16.64 22.15
CA LYS A 79 -2.83 15.42 22.09
C LYS A 79 -3.60 14.10 21.94
N LYS A 80 -4.90 14.09 22.25
CA LYS A 80 -5.78 12.92 22.07
C LYS A 80 -6.01 12.59 20.59
N TYR A 81 -5.86 13.57 19.70
CA TYR A 81 -5.87 13.38 18.25
C TYR A 81 -4.45 13.08 17.79
N GLU A 82 -4.19 11.81 17.46
CA GLU A 82 -2.82 11.30 17.32
C GLU A 82 -2.20 11.69 15.97
N GLU A 83 -3.00 11.69 14.90
CA GLU A 83 -2.56 11.83 13.50
C GLU A 83 -3.67 12.37 12.60
N ILE A 84 -3.29 12.76 11.38
CA ILE A 84 -4.24 13.02 10.27
C ILE A 84 -4.64 11.68 9.65
N ILE A 85 -5.94 11.40 9.59
CA ILE A 85 -6.52 10.14 9.10
C ILE A 85 -7.13 10.25 7.70
N GLY A 86 -7.17 11.45 7.12
CA GLY A 86 -7.68 11.70 5.78
C GLY A 86 -8.00 13.16 5.55
N TYR A 87 -8.54 13.47 4.37
CA TYR A 87 -8.85 14.84 3.98
C TYR A 87 -10.08 14.93 3.10
N THR A 88 -10.63 16.14 3.04
CA THR A 88 -11.64 16.54 2.08
C THR A 88 -11.24 17.85 1.45
N GLN A 89 -11.33 17.90 0.13
CA GLN A 89 -11.07 19.11 -0.62
C GLN A 89 -12.33 19.53 -1.36
N ASN A 90 -12.78 20.76 -1.08
CA ASN A 90 -13.78 21.45 -1.88
C ASN A 90 -13.08 22.61 -2.64
N LYS A 91 -13.85 23.46 -3.34
CA LYS A 91 -13.29 24.50 -4.21
C LYS A 91 -12.38 25.51 -3.48
N ASP A 92 -12.78 25.95 -2.28
CA ASP A 92 -12.09 27.02 -1.55
C ASP A 92 -11.52 26.55 -0.18
N ASP A 93 -11.99 25.41 0.34
CA ASP A 93 -11.63 24.84 1.64
C ASP A 93 -10.96 23.47 1.52
N TYR A 94 -9.95 23.29 2.36
CA TYR A 94 -9.26 22.02 2.58
C TYR A 94 -9.46 21.61 4.03
N PHE A 95 -10.08 20.46 4.24
CA PHE A 95 -10.28 19.87 5.55
C PHE A 95 -9.30 18.72 5.73
N VAL A 96 -8.58 18.71 6.85
CA VAL A 96 -7.84 17.54 7.32
C VAL A 96 -8.53 17.01 8.58
N PHE A 97 -8.67 15.70 8.65
CA PHE A 97 -9.32 15.03 9.78
C PHE A 97 -8.28 14.44 10.69
N TRP A 98 -8.27 14.85 11.95
CA TRP A 98 -7.39 14.30 12.97
C TRP A 98 -8.15 13.28 13.81
N GLY A 99 -7.62 12.06 13.94
CA GLY A 99 -8.32 10.98 14.64
C GLY A 99 -7.76 10.69 16.03
N SER A 100 -8.64 10.42 17.00
CA SER A 100 -8.27 9.70 18.23
C SER A 100 -7.85 8.27 17.90
N LYS A 101 -7.15 7.62 18.83
CA LYS A 101 -6.73 6.21 18.68
C LYS A 101 -7.86 5.26 18.26
N ASP A 102 -9.05 5.45 18.83
CA ASP A 102 -10.22 4.61 18.60
C ASP A 102 -11.23 5.21 17.62
N ARG A 103 -10.88 6.35 17.00
CA ARG A 103 -11.70 7.12 16.05
C ARG A 103 -13.06 7.57 16.57
N LYS A 104 -13.31 7.50 17.88
CA LYS A 104 -14.54 8.03 18.48
C LYS A 104 -14.53 9.55 18.56
N GLU A 105 -13.35 10.15 18.60
CA GLU A 105 -13.19 11.60 18.55
C GLU A 105 -12.37 11.96 17.32
N ILE A 106 -12.95 12.79 16.47
CA ILE A 106 -12.30 13.33 15.28
C ILE A 106 -12.26 14.85 15.41
N ASN A 107 -11.22 15.48 14.90
CA ASN A 107 -11.15 16.92 14.77
C ASN A 107 -11.04 17.28 13.29
N SER A 108 -12.02 18.00 12.78
CA SER A 108 -12.02 18.54 11.43
C SER A 108 -11.38 19.91 11.45
N GLN A 109 -10.25 20.07 10.77
CA GLN A 109 -9.51 21.32 10.71
C GLN A 109 -9.53 21.86 9.27
N SER A 110 -10.09 23.05 9.10
CA SER A 110 -10.27 23.70 7.79
C SER A 110 -9.17 24.72 7.49
N PHE A 111 -8.80 24.81 6.23
CA PHE A 111 -7.84 25.77 5.69
C PHE A 111 -8.44 26.42 4.44
N ASN A 112 -8.85 27.68 4.57
CA ASN A 112 -9.40 28.46 3.46
C ASN A 112 -8.38 29.52 3.02
N PHE A 113 -7.63 29.22 1.95
CA PHE A 113 -6.56 30.09 1.43
C PHE A 113 -7.06 31.41 0.84
N LYS A 114 -8.34 31.47 0.43
CA LYS A 114 -8.96 32.68 -0.14
C LYS A 114 -9.32 33.70 0.94
N SER A 115 -9.98 33.26 2.00
CA SER A 115 -10.37 34.10 3.14
C SER A 115 -9.28 34.23 4.21
N LYS A 116 -8.19 33.45 4.08
CA LYS A 116 -7.09 33.36 5.05
C LYS A 116 -7.54 32.91 6.45
N LYS A 117 -8.59 32.08 6.51
CA LYS A 117 -9.14 31.57 7.77
C LYS A 117 -8.81 30.10 7.95
N THR A 118 -8.64 29.73 9.20
CA THR A 118 -8.55 28.35 9.66
C THR A 118 -9.56 28.14 10.77
N GLU A 119 -10.32 27.04 10.70
CA GLU A 119 -11.27 26.69 11.75
C GLU A 119 -11.02 25.24 12.20
N THR A 120 -11.52 24.90 13.37
CA THR A 120 -11.25 23.61 14.02
C THR A 120 -12.51 23.19 14.74
N LYS A 121 -13.07 22.04 14.37
CA LYS A 121 -14.35 21.54 14.86
C LYS A 121 -14.21 20.11 15.39
N PRO A 122 -14.51 19.85 16.67
CA PRO A 122 -14.57 18.48 17.17
C PRO A 122 -15.82 17.76 16.64
N ILE A 123 -15.68 16.47 16.38
CA ILE A 123 -16.71 15.55 15.93
C ILE A 123 -16.61 14.31 16.82
N ASN A 124 -17.72 13.98 17.50
CA ASN A 124 -17.79 12.79 18.33
C ASN A 124 -18.65 11.74 17.63
N LEU A 125 -18.10 10.55 17.45
CA LEU A 125 -18.76 9.42 16.81
C LEU A 125 -19.17 8.37 17.85
N GLU A 126 -20.43 7.96 17.81
CA GLU A 126 -20.93 6.86 18.64
C GLU A 126 -20.73 5.50 17.95
N LEU A 127 -19.51 4.98 18.00
CA LEU A 127 -19.15 3.68 17.39
C LEU A 127 -19.63 2.47 18.23
N LYS A 128 -20.93 2.42 18.56
CA LYS A 128 -21.51 1.40 19.44
C LYS A 128 -21.54 0.03 18.77
N LYS A 129 -20.78 -0.91 19.32
CA LYS A 129 -20.62 -2.27 18.77
C LYS A 129 -20.07 -2.26 17.34
N GLU A 130 -19.29 -1.25 16.97
CA GLU A 130 -18.67 -1.15 15.67
C GLU A 130 -17.18 -1.44 15.74
N LYS A 131 -16.63 -1.96 14.65
CA LYS A 131 -15.19 -2.11 14.41
C LYS A 131 -14.79 -1.30 13.19
N ILE A 132 -13.63 -0.65 13.26
CA ILE A 132 -13.08 0.09 12.13
C ILE A 132 -12.66 -0.91 11.06
N VAL A 133 -13.15 -0.69 9.84
CA VAL A 133 -12.74 -1.44 8.65
C VAL A 133 -11.58 -0.72 7.98
N LYS A 134 -11.78 0.56 7.64
CA LYS A 134 -10.74 1.39 7.02
C LYS A 134 -11.09 2.88 7.00
N GLU A 135 -10.08 3.74 7.10
CA GLU A 135 -10.12 5.13 6.69
C GLU A 135 -9.51 5.29 5.28
N ILE A 136 -10.22 5.97 4.38
CA ILE A 136 -9.79 6.21 2.99
C ILE A 136 -10.27 7.57 2.51
N THR A 137 -9.59 8.12 1.49
CA THR A 137 -10.05 9.30 0.75
C THR A 137 -10.22 8.93 -0.71
N ILE A 138 -11.41 9.18 -1.27
CA ILE A 138 -11.75 8.92 -2.67
C ILE A 138 -12.38 10.19 -3.22
N ASN A 139 -11.94 10.63 -4.41
CA ASN A 139 -12.42 11.86 -5.06
C ASN A 139 -12.51 13.05 -4.10
N ASN A 140 -11.42 13.33 -3.38
CA ASN A 140 -11.34 14.46 -2.46
C ASN A 140 -12.38 14.43 -1.32
N ARG A 141 -12.90 13.25 -0.98
CA ARG A 141 -13.85 13.07 0.11
C ARG A 141 -13.35 11.99 1.05
N PHE A 142 -13.38 12.29 2.34
CA PHE A 142 -12.98 11.38 3.40
C PHE A 142 -14.10 10.39 3.75
N TYR A 143 -13.72 9.13 3.97
CA TYR A 143 -14.59 8.04 4.39
C TYR A 143 -13.94 7.30 5.57
N LEU A 144 -14.65 7.21 6.69
CA LEU A 144 -14.38 6.24 7.74
C LEU A 144 -15.41 5.10 7.63
N ILE A 145 -14.92 3.90 7.33
CA ILE A 145 -15.75 2.71 7.15
C ILE A 145 -15.66 1.87 8.41
N THR A 146 -16.81 1.49 8.96
CA THR A 146 -16.94 0.58 10.10
C THR A 146 -17.88 -0.57 9.79
N ILE A 147 -17.84 -1.62 10.61
CA ILE A 147 -18.74 -2.77 10.55
C ILE A 147 -19.38 -3.01 11.92
N VAL A 148 -20.69 -3.25 11.94
CA VAL A 148 -21.41 -3.58 13.17
C VAL A 148 -21.16 -5.06 13.53
N LYS A 149 -20.77 -5.31 14.78
CA LYS A 149 -20.44 -6.66 15.29
C LYS A 149 -21.57 -7.66 15.05
N ASN A 150 -21.19 -8.85 14.60
CA ASN A 150 -22.07 -10.00 14.32
C ASN A 150 -23.16 -9.70 13.27
N THR A 151 -22.89 -8.79 12.33
CA THR A 151 -23.83 -8.44 11.25
C THR A 151 -23.09 -8.29 9.91
N SER A 152 -23.85 -8.06 8.85
CA SER A 152 -23.36 -7.63 7.55
C SER A 152 -23.65 -6.14 7.28
N LEU A 153 -23.75 -5.32 8.33
CA LEU A 153 -24.00 -3.88 8.20
C LEU A 153 -22.67 -3.12 8.18
N LEU A 154 -22.34 -2.52 7.04
CA LEU A 154 -21.26 -1.54 6.93
C LEU A 154 -21.82 -0.14 7.18
N LYS A 155 -21.08 0.67 7.94
CA LYS A 155 -21.37 2.09 8.06
C LYS A 155 -20.25 2.91 7.45
N PHE A 156 -20.65 3.97 6.76
CA PHE A 156 -19.79 4.95 6.15
C PHE A 156 -20.03 6.28 6.85
N TYR A 157 -19.01 6.80 7.50
CA TYR A 157 -18.96 8.18 7.99
C TYR A 157 -18.26 9.02 6.92
N ILE A 158 -19.03 9.85 6.23
CA ILE A 158 -18.65 10.50 4.99
C ILE A 158 -18.55 12.00 5.22
N SER A 159 -17.42 12.59 4.87
CA SER A 159 -17.26 14.04 4.98
C SER A 159 -18.16 14.80 4.02
N ASP A 160 -18.83 15.85 4.49
CA ASP A 160 -19.49 16.84 3.65
C ASP A 160 -18.56 18.02 3.30
N ASN A 161 -19.13 19.00 2.61
CA ASN A 161 -18.41 20.20 2.16
C ASN A 161 -18.06 21.17 3.30
N ASP A 162 -18.65 20.99 4.49
CA ASP A 162 -18.41 21.81 5.68
C ASP A 162 -17.51 21.08 6.70
N GLY A 163 -16.96 19.92 6.30
CA GLY A 163 -16.08 19.11 7.12
C GLY A 163 -16.77 18.35 8.24
N ASN A 164 -18.10 18.15 8.20
CA ASN A 164 -18.81 17.23 9.10
C ASN A 164 -18.85 15.82 8.54
N LEU A 165 -19.17 14.83 9.38
CA LEU A 165 -19.32 13.43 8.96
C LEU A 165 -20.80 13.01 8.99
N ASN A 166 -21.33 12.64 7.83
CA ASN A 166 -22.68 12.08 7.68
C ASN A 166 -22.61 10.55 7.66
N GLU A 167 -23.55 9.89 8.34
CA GLU A 167 -23.61 8.42 8.39
C GLU A 167 -24.47 7.87 7.25
N LYS A 168 -23.96 6.84 6.57
CA LYS A 168 -24.70 5.99 5.65
C LYS A 168 -24.49 4.53 6.03
N THR A 169 -25.59 3.80 6.25
CA THR A 169 -25.53 2.35 6.49
C THR A 169 -25.81 1.60 5.18
N VAL A 170 -25.02 0.56 4.91
CA VAL A 170 -25.18 -0.37 3.80
C VAL A 170 -25.46 -1.75 4.38
N ASP A 171 -26.63 -2.30 4.07
CA ASP A 171 -27.02 -3.64 4.52
C ASP A 171 -26.63 -4.69 3.48
N LEU A 172 -25.65 -5.52 3.84
CA LEU A 172 -25.13 -6.60 3.01
C LEU A 172 -25.66 -7.97 3.46
N SER A 173 -26.68 -8.02 4.32
CA SER A 173 -27.20 -9.29 4.89
C SER A 173 -27.87 -10.20 3.86
N HIS A 174 -28.19 -9.65 2.68
CA HIS A 174 -28.71 -10.39 1.53
C HIS A 174 -27.61 -11.07 0.68
N LEU A 175 -26.33 -10.85 1.01
CA LEU A 175 -25.18 -11.41 0.28
C LEU A 175 -24.60 -12.63 1.03
N ASP A 176 -24.23 -13.66 0.26
CA ASP A 176 -23.72 -14.93 0.79
C ASP A 176 -22.19 -14.93 1.00
N PHE A 177 -21.72 -14.29 2.07
CA PHE A 177 -20.30 -14.34 2.43
C PHE A 177 -19.89 -15.72 2.94
N LYS A 178 -18.76 -16.23 2.47
CA LYS A 178 -18.17 -17.51 2.89
C LYS A 178 -17.05 -17.28 3.89
N ASN A 179 -16.99 -18.08 4.95
CA ASN A 179 -15.88 -18.08 5.92
C ASN A 179 -14.72 -18.99 5.45
N ILE A 180 -13.69 -19.14 6.29
CA ILE A 180 -12.52 -19.99 5.98
C ILE A 180 -12.85 -21.48 5.76
N PHE A 181 -14.01 -21.94 6.26
CA PHE A 181 -14.53 -23.30 6.10
C PHE A 181 -15.53 -23.43 4.95
N ASN A 182 -15.71 -22.38 4.15
CA ASN A 182 -16.68 -22.31 3.06
C ASN A 182 -18.16 -22.34 3.51
N HIS A 183 -18.45 -22.05 4.78
CA HIS A 183 -19.81 -21.90 5.28
C HIS A 183 -20.30 -20.46 5.06
N THR A 184 -21.60 -20.30 4.78
CA THR A 184 -22.20 -18.96 4.73
C THR A 184 -22.21 -18.36 6.13
N GLU A 185 -21.70 -17.15 6.27
CA GLU A 185 -21.63 -16.39 7.52
C GLU A 185 -21.93 -14.91 7.25
N ASN A 186 -22.13 -14.14 8.32
CA ASN A 186 -22.20 -12.69 8.21
C ASN A 186 -20.81 -12.08 7.93
N LEU A 187 -20.78 -10.90 7.31
CA LEU A 187 -19.52 -10.24 6.91
C LEU A 187 -18.60 -10.01 8.11
N TYR A 188 -19.13 -9.60 9.27
CA TYR A 188 -18.29 -9.38 10.45
C TYR A 188 -17.53 -10.65 10.86
N THR A 189 -18.19 -11.80 10.90
CA THR A 189 -17.55 -13.08 11.19
C THR A 189 -16.44 -13.35 10.18
N VAL A 190 -16.73 -13.26 8.88
CA VAL A 190 -15.73 -13.49 7.81
C VAL A 190 -14.50 -12.60 7.99
N LEU A 191 -14.69 -11.31 8.29
CA LEU A 191 -13.59 -10.36 8.47
C LEU A 191 -12.81 -10.54 9.77
N THR A 192 -13.35 -11.32 10.73
CA THR A 192 -12.76 -11.53 12.06
C THR A 192 -12.45 -13.00 12.39
N ASP A 193 -12.55 -13.90 11.40
CA ASP A 193 -12.30 -15.34 11.56
C ASP A 193 -10.91 -15.66 12.17
N GLU A 194 -9.89 -14.83 11.89
CA GLU A 194 -8.51 -15.04 12.33
C GLU A 194 -8.02 -13.99 13.35
N SER A 195 -8.77 -12.90 13.55
CA SER A 195 -8.40 -11.80 14.44
C SER A 195 -9.63 -11.08 14.97
N SER A 196 -9.54 -10.54 16.18
CA SER A 196 -10.65 -9.78 16.78
C SER A 196 -11.01 -8.47 16.07
N GLU A 197 -10.21 -8.05 15.09
CA GLU A 197 -10.39 -6.82 14.31
C GLU A 197 -10.29 -7.13 12.81
N PRO A 198 -11.15 -6.53 11.97
CA PRO A 198 -10.93 -6.48 10.52
C PRO A 198 -9.60 -5.80 10.20
N ASN A 199 -8.86 -6.31 9.20
CA ASN A 199 -7.60 -5.71 8.79
C ASN A 199 -7.49 -5.67 7.26
N PHE A 200 -7.96 -4.59 6.66
CA PHE A 200 -7.85 -4.34 5.23
C PHE A 200 -6.58 -3.56 4.88
N GLN A 201 -5.86 -4.06 3.88
CA GLN A 201 -4.81 -3.30 3.21
C GLN A 201 -5.39 -2.48 2.07
N THR A 202 -5.15 -1.16 2.08
CA THR A 202 -5.44 -0.34 0.89
C THR A 202 -4.43 -0.66 -0.20
N ILE A 203 -4.91 -0.81 -1.43
CA ILE A 203 -4.11 -0.86 -2.66
C ILE A 203 -4.60 0.30 -3.55
N ALA A 204 -3.72 1.26 -3.82
CA ALA A 204 -4.00 2.42 -4.66
C ALA A 204 -3.05 2.47 -5.87
N ASN A 205 -3.46 3.17 -6.92
CA ASN A 205 -2.70 3.29 -8.17
C ASN A 205 -1.71 4.47 -8.18
N ASP A 206 -1.53 5.14 -7.05
CA ASP A 206 -0.58 6.25 -6.90
C ASP A 206 0.89 5.78 -6.89
N SER A 207 1.13 4.48 -6.68
CA SER A 207 2.43 3.83 -6.68
C SER A 207 2.32 2.35 -7.04
N PRO A 208 3.35 1.75 -7.67
CA PRO A 208 3.45 0.31 -7.86
C PRO A 208 3.34 -0.42 -6.51
N PRO A 209 2.32 -1.27 -6.30
CA PRO A 209 2.12 -1.93 -5.01
C PRO A 209 3.24 -2.91 -4.72
N SER A 210 3.74 -2.90 -3.49
CA SER A 210 4.70 -3.91 -3.05
C SER A 210 4.04 -5.28 -2.86
N LEU A 211 4.85 -6.32 -3.01
CA LEU A 211 4.47 -7.68 -2.67
C LEU A 211 4.13 -7.83 -1.17
N ALA A 212 4.67 -6.97 -0.31
CA ALA A 212 4.40 -7.01 1.12
C ALA A 212 3.03 -6.44 1.51
N LEU A 213 2.55 -5.39 0.82
CA LEU A 213 1.18 -4.92 1.02
C LEU A 213 0.20 -5.89 0.37
N SER A 214 0.50 -6.37 -0.83
CA SER A 214 -0.35 -7.32 -1.55
C SER A 214 -0.42 -8.71 -0.92
N SER A 215 0.38 -9.05 0.10
CA SER A 215 0.28 -10.35 0.78
C SER A 215 -0.90 -10.42 1.75
N LYS A 216 -1.54 -9.30 2.09
CA LYS A 216 -2.70 -9.28 2.99
C LYS A 216 -3.91 -9.96 2.36
N ARG A 217 -4.60 -10.77 3.16
CA ARG A 217 -5.76 -11.55 2.75
C ARG A 217 -6.97 -10.68 2.38
N TYR A 218 -7.15 -9.58 3.11
CA TYR A 218 -8.20 -8.61 2.89
C TYR A 218 -7.60 -7.34 2.30
N LYS A 219 -8.09 -6.95 1.13
CA LYS A 219 -7.62 -5.76 0.42
C LYS A 219 -8.79 -4.91 -0.01
N ILE A 220 -8.57 -3.59 0.00
CA ILE A 220 -9.50 -2.57 -0.47
C ILE A 220 -8.83 -1.80 -1.59
N TYR A 221 -9.49 -1.73 -2.74
CA TYR A 221 -8.99 -1.05 -3.93
C TYR A 221 -9.79 0.21 -4.18
N THR A 222 -9.08 1.30 -4.45
CA THR A 222 -9.65 2.65 -4.64
C THR A 222 -9.24 3.29 -5.97
N TYR A 223 -8.93 2.47 -6.98
CA TYR A 223 -8.50 2.98 -8.29
C TYR A 223 -9.65 3.51 -9.15
N ASN A 224 -10.88 3.08 -8.87
CA ASN A 224 -12.06 3.60 -9.56
C ASN A 224 -12.69 4.70 -8.69
N PRO A 225 -12.93 5.89 -9.23
CA PRO A 225 -13.51 7.00 -8.50
C PRO A 225 -14.93 6.72 -7.97
N ASP A 226 -15.70 5.80 -8.57
CA ASP A 226 -17.12 5.60 -8.24
C ASP A 226 -17.41 4.32 -7.46
N GLU A 227 -16.40 3.52 -7.15
CA GLU A 227 -16.59 2.27 -6.40
C GLU A 227 -15.46 1.98 -5.43
N ILE A 228 -15.81 1.28 -4.37
CA ILE A 228 -14.86 0.64 -3.46
C ILE A 228 -14.95 -0.86 -3.72
N ILE A 229 -13.81 -1.49 -3.95
CA ILE A 229 -13.74 -2.93 -4.21
C ILE A 229 -12.98 -3.61 -3.07
N PHE A 230 -13.61 -4.57 -2.42
CA PHE A 230 -13.01 -5.41 -1.39
C PHE A 230 -12.74 -6.79 -1.97
N THR A 231 -11.53 -7.31 -1.77
CA THR A 231 -11.21 -8.71 -2.05
C THR A 231 -10.93 -9.46 -0.76
N MET A 232 -11.52 -10.65 -0.62
CA MET A 232 -11.34 -11.52 0.54
C MET A 232 -10.83 -12.88 0.08
N ASP A 233 -9.56 -13.16 0.37
CA ASP A 233 -8.88 -14.44 0.10
C ASP A 233 -9.00 -15.39 1.30
N ASN A 234 -10.17 -15.43 1.94
CA ASN A 234 -10.38 -16.19 3.16
C ASN A 234 -10.59 -17.69 2.95
N ASN A 235 -10.83 -18.10 1.71
CA ASN A 235 -10.93 -19.50 1.34
C ASN A 235 -10.04 -19.77 0.11
N THR A 236 -9.36 -20.91 0.08
CA THR A 236 -8.57 -21.35 -1.08
C THR A 236 -9.41 -21.83 -2.27
N ASN A 237 -10.74 -21.89 -2.13
CA ASN A 237 -11.64 -22.28 -3.21
C ASN A 237 -12.01 -21.10 -4.12
N ALA A 238 -12.04 -19.88 -3.61
CA ALA A 238 -12.46 -18.70 -4.35
C ALA A 238 -11.98 -17.42 -3.67
N THR A 239 -11.76 -16.37 -4.46
CA THR A 239 -11.69 -15.01 -3.93
C THR A 239 -13.08 -14.39 -3.97
N GLN A 240 -13.54 -13.85 -2.84
CA GLN A 240 -14.78 -13.10 -2.79
C GLN A 240 -14.51 -11.63 -3.10
N VAL A 241 -15.24 -11.07 -4.06
CA VAL A 241 -15.12 -9.68 -4.52
C VAL A 241 -16.42 -8.96 -4.20
N LEU A 242 -16.38 -8.05 -3.22
CA LEU A 242 -17.48 -7.16 -2.88
C LEU A 242 -17.23 -5.80 -3.51
N ARG A 243 -18.17 -5.34 -4.33
CA ARG A 243 -18.14 -4.01 -4.95
C ARG A 243 -19.25 -3.16 -4.35
N ILE A 244 -18.93 -1.93 -3.97
CA ILE A 244 -19.90 -0.95 -3.46
C ILE A 244 -19.76 0.32 -4.30
N ASN A 245 -20.83 0.72 -4.97
CA ASN A 245 -20.89 2.01 -5.67
C ASN A 245 -20.99 3.13 -4.63
N ILE A 246 -20.14 4.15 -4.69
CA ILE A 246 -20.10 5.20 -3.66
C ILE A 246 -21.11 6.33 -3.87
N GLN A 247 -21.77 6.38 -5.03
CA GLN A 247 -22.80 7.38 -5.34
C GLN A 247 -24.14 6.97 -4.75
N ASP A 248 -24.53 5.70 -4.90
CA ASP A 248 -25.84 5.19 -4.49
C ASP A 248 -25.79 4.09 -3.41
N PHE A 249 -24.60 3.58 -3.07
CA PHE A 249 -24.37 2.49 -2.11
C PHE A 249 -24.98 1.15 -2.51
N THR A 250 -25.26 0.96 -3.81
CA THR A 250 -25.56 -0.37 -4.35
C THR A 250 -24.34 -1.26 -4.21
N SER A 251 -24.59 -2.55 -3.94
CA SER A 251 -23.54 -3.51 -3.67
C SER A 251 -23.75 -4.82 -4.43
N ASN A 252 -22.64 -5.47 -4.76
CA ASN A 252 -22.64 -6.78 -5.38
C ASN A 252 -21.48 -7.62 -4.82
N LEU A 253 -21.77 -8.89 -4.54
CA LEU A 253 -20.76 -9.88 -4.14
C LEU A 253 -20.63 -10.91 -5.26
N LYS A 254 -19.38 -11.21 -5.64
CA LYS A 254 -19.06 -12.27 -6.59
C LYS A 254 -17.92 -13.14 -6.07
N SER A 255 -18.10 -14.45 -6.14
CA SER A 255 -17.04 -15.41 -5.84
C SER A 255 -16.35 -15.84 -7.12
N ILE A 256 -15.06 -15.55 -7.24
CA ILE A 256 -14.24 -15.94 -8.39
C ILE A 256 -13.49 -17.21 -8.03
N GLU A 257 -13.90 -18.33 -8.65
CA GLU A 257 -13.35 -19.66 -8.37
C GLU A 257 -11.84 -19.70 -8.63
N GLN A 258 -11.10 -20.27 -7.69
CA GLN A 258 -9.72 -20.67 -7.90
C GLN A 258 -9.64 -22.09 -8.45
N GLN A 259 -8.46 -22.51 -8.90
CA GLN A 259 -8.23 -23.86 -9.41
C GLN A 259 -8.74 -24.93 -8.42
N LYS A 260 -9.62 -25.80 -8.93
CA LYS A 260 -10.14 -26.97 -8.21
C LYS A 260 -9.06 -28.05 -8.16
N ILE A 261 -8.91 -28.67 -6.99
CA ILE A 261 -7.86 -29.65 -6.71
C ILE A 261 -8.51 -30.85 -6.07
N ALA A 262 -8.29 -32.04 -6.64
CA ALA A 262 -8.83 -33.26 -6.06
C ALA A 262 -8.04 -33.65 -4.79
N LYS A 263 -8.69 -34.39 -3.89
CA LYS A 263 -8.06 -34.84 -2.64
C LYS A 263 -6.83 -35.70 -2.96
N GLY A 264 -5.67 -35.31 -2.42
CA GLY A 264 -4.41 -36.03 -2.59
C GLY A 264 -3.58 -35.62 -3.81
N GLU A 265 -4.08 -34.75 -4.69
CA GLU A 265 -3.28 -34.23 -5.81
C GLU A 265 -2.12 -33.34 -5.32
N TYR A 266 -1.01 -33.36 -6.06
CA TYR A 266 0.18 -32.53 -5.81
C TYR A 266 0.71 -32.66 -4.37
N GLY A 267 0.63 -33.87 -3.78
CA GLY A 267 1.12 -34.16 -2.44
C GLY A 267 0.42 -33.36 -1.32
N ALA A 268 -0.80 -32.87 -1.55
CA ALA A 268 -1.38 -31.80 -0.75
C ALA A 268 -1.76 -32.20 0.69
N ILE A 269 -1.07 -31.59 1.66
CA ILE A 269 -1.49 -31.45 3.07
C ILE A 269 -2.33 -30.17 3.24
N SER A 270 -1.99 -29.07 2.53
CA SER A 270 -2.79 -27.83 2.46
C SER A 270 -2.34 -26.95 1.30
N PHE A 271 -3.24 -26.11 0.78
CA PHE A 271 -2.94 -25.04 -0.17
C PHE A 271 -3.02 -23.67 0.53
N ARG A 272 -2.35 -22.69 -0.07
CA ARG A 272 -2.55 -21.27 0.23
C ARG A 272 -2.86 -20.51 -1.05
N SER A 273 -3.55 -19.40 -0.89
CA SER A 273 -3.94 -18.55 -2.01
C SER A 273 -3.95 -17.09 -1.65
N ASN A 274 -3.83 -16.26 -2.68
CA ASN A 274 -3.94 -14.82 -2.59
C ASN A 274 -4.42 -14.27 -3.94
N SER A 275 -4.98 -13.07 -3.97
CA SER A 275 -5.39 -12.40 -5.20
C SER A 275 -4.93 -10.95 -5.27
N PHE A 276 -4.83 -10.45 -6.50
CA PHE A 276 -4.52 -9.08 -6.81
C PHE A 276 -5.45 -8.57 -7.92
N LEU A 277 -6.01 -7.37 -7.76
CA LEU A 277 -6.94 -6.77 -8.72
C LEU A 277 -6.24 -5.64 -9.49
N ILE A 278 -6.33 -5.68 -10.81
CA ILE A 278 -5.80 -4.64 -11.71
C ILE A 278 -6.61 -4.60 -13.01
N ASP A 279 -6.92 -3.42 -13.52
CA ASP A 279 -7.62 -3.21 -14.80
C ASP A 279 -8.86 -4.09 -15.00
N ASN A 280 -9.69 -4.21 -13.93
CA ASN A 280 -10.88 -5.05 -13.86
C ASN A 280 -10.63 -6.56 -14.10
N LYS A 281 -9.42 -7.02 -13.81
CA LYS A 281 -9.01 -8.42 -13.84
C LYS A 281 -8.47 -8.82 -12.48
N ILE A 282 -8.78 -10.05 -12.09
CA ILE A 282 -8.25 -10.65 -10.88
C ILE A 282 -7.15 -11.64 -11.25
N LEU A 283 -5.99 -11.44 -10.63
CA LEU A 283 -4.85 -12.33 -10.68
C LEU A 283 -4.90 -13.17 -9.40
N GLN A 284 -5.02 -14.48 -9.51
CA GLN A 284 -5.11 -15.40 -8.37
C GLN A 284 -3.88 -16.31 -8.37
N ILE A 285 -3.20 -16.37 -7.22
CA ILE A 285 -2.17 -17.38 -6.94
C ILE A 285 -2.74 -18.43 -6.02
N LYS A 286 -2.55 -19.70 -6.37
CA LYS A 286 -2.81 -20.84 -5.49
C LYS A 286 -1.63 -21.79 -5.54
N THR A 287 -1.04 -22.11 -4.40
CA THR A 287 0.21 -22.87 -4.38
C THR A 287 0.37 -23.72 -3.11
N ASN A 288 1.19 -24.75 -3.23
CA ASN A 288 1.80 -25.50 -2.15
C ASN A 288 3.29 -25.75 -2.50
N SER A 289 3.98 -26.63 -1.77
CA SER A 289 5.40 -26.95 -2.07
C SER A 289 5.64 -27.61 -3.44
N PHE A 290 4.60 -28.14 -4.08
CA PHE A 290 4.69 -29.01 -5.26
C PHE A 290 4.14 -28.38 -6.54
N VAL A 291 3.24 -27.40 -6.44
CA VAL A 291 2.59 -26.78 -7.60
C VAL A 291 2.29 -25.30 -7.36
N LEU A 292 2.39 -24.53 -8.43
CA LEU A 292 1.93 -23.15 -8.54
C LEU A 292 0.85 -23.07 -9.62
N PHE A 293 -0.30 -22.52 -9.24
CA PHE A 293 -1.32 -22.05 -10.17
C PHE A 293 -1.34 -20.53 -10.14
N PHE A 294 -1.22 -19.91 -11.30
CA PHE A 294 -1.39 -18.48 -11.52
C PHE A 294 -2.48 -18.29 -12.56
N THR A 295 -3.67 -17.88 -12.11
CA THR A 295 -4.88 -17.78 -12.92
C THR A 295 -5.29 -16.34 -13.03
N ILE A 296 -5.67 -15.91 -14.24
CA ILE A 296 -6.17 -14.56 -14.52
C ILE A 296 -7.59 -14.69 -15.02
N SER A 297 -8.50 -13.95 -14.39
CA SER A 297 -9.92 -13.94 -14.73
C SER A 297 -10.44 -12.50 -14.80
N ASP A 298 -11.52 -12.28 -15.53
CA ASP A 298 -12.28 -11.05 -15.38
C ASP A 298 -13.04 -11.06 -14.03
N LEU A 299 -13.63 -9.92 -13.66
CA LEU A 299 -14.49 -9.83 -12.48
C LEU A 299 -15.78 -10.65 -12.60
N ASN A 300 -16.08 -11.18 -13.79
CA ASN A 300 -17.16 -12.10 -14.00
C ASN A 300 -16.81 -13.57 -13.73
N GLY A 301 -15.55 -13.86 -13.43
CA GLY A 301 -15.04 -15.22 -13.22
C GLY A 301 -14.75 -15.96 -14.53
N ASN A 302 -14.80 -15.27 -15.68
CA ASN A 302 -14.35 -15.86 -16.93
C ASN A 302 -12.82 -15.87 -16.94
N LYS A 303 -12.25 -17.06 -17.08
CA LYS A 303 -10.80 -17.26 -17.15
C LYS A 303 -10.25 -16.66 -18.44
N ILE A 304 -9.27 -15.76 -18.32
CA ILE A 304 -8.55 -15.11 -19.40
C ILE A 304 -7.29 -15.91 -19.73
N HIS A 305 -6.51 -16.27 -18.71
CA HIS A 305 -5.25 -17.00 -18.87
C HIS A 305 -4.96 -17.85 -17.63
N GLU A 306 -4.13 -18.88 -17.78
CA GLU A 306 -3.67 -19.69 -16.66
C GLU A 306 -2.28 -20.26 -16.91
N TYR A 307 -1.43 -20.16 -15.90
CA TYR A 307 -0.14 -20.81 -15.82
C TYR A 307 -0.16 -21.84 -14.69
N LYS A 308 0.41 -23.01 -14.96
CA LYS A 308 0.61 -24.09 -14.01
C LYS A 308 2.08 -24.50 -14.07
N VAL A 309 2.72 -24.64 -12.91
CA VAL A 309 4.11 -25.10 -12.82
C VAL A 309 4.23 -26.10 -11.68
N LEU A 310 4.76 -27.29 -11.98
CA LEU A 310 5.15 -28.27 -10.98
C LEU A 310 6.53 -27.96 -10.41
N HIS A 311 6.85 -28.44 -9.22
CA HIS A 311 8.11 -28.10 -8.53
C HIS A 311 9.37 -28.55 -9.28
N ASP A 312 9.26 -29.59 -10.11
CA ASP A 312 10.31 -30.13 -10.96
C ASP A 312 10.37 -29.49 -12.35
N GLU A 313 9.46 -28.55 -12.64
CA GLU A 313 9.42 -27.78 -13.88
C GLU A 313 10.02 -26.38 -13.68
N GLU A 314 10.65 -25.85 -14.74
CA GLU A 314 11.08 -24.46 -14.75
C GLU A 314 9.86 -23.53 -14.89
N ILE A 315 9.83 -22.43 -14.13
CA ILE A 315 8.86 -21.35 -14.35
C ILE A 315 9.23 -20.61 -15.64
N GLY A 316 8.64 -21.03 -16.76
CA GLY A 316 8.96 -20.52 -18.10
C GLY A 316 8.42 -19.11 -18.41
N PHE A 317 7.64 -18.51 -17.51
CA PHE A 317 7.08 -17.15 -17.66
C PHE A 317 7.76 -16.14 -16.71
N LYS A 318 9.01 -16.39 -16.31
CA LYS A 318 9.82 -15.48 -15.48
C LYS A 318 10.73 -14.60 -16.34
N ASN A 319 10.90 -13.37 -15.90
CA ASN A 319 11.81 -12.36 -16.46
C ASN A 319 12.99 -12.06 -15.52
N SER A 320 13.07 -12.74 -14.37
CA SER A 320 14.20 -12.64 -13.46
C SER A 320 14.50 -13.97 -12.80
N ASP A 321 15.68 -14.07 -12.20
CA ASP A 321 15.97 -15.14 -11.25
C ASP A 321 15.03 -15.08 -10.04
N PHE A 322 15.10 -16.12 -9.21
CA PHE A 322 14.42 -16.17 -7.93
C PHE A 322 15.29 -15.50 -6.87
N PHE A 323 14.70 -14.63 -6.09
CA PHE A 323 15.41 -13.91 -5.03
C PHE A 323 14.75 -14.12 -3.68
N GLN A 324 15.56 -14.07 -2.62
CA GLN A 324 15.11 -13.91 -1.26
C GLN A 324 15.78 -12.70 -0.61
N GLN A 325 15.02 -11.97 0.19
CA GLN A 325 15.47 -10.79 0.90
C GLN A 325 15.00 -10.82 2.35
N LYS A 326 15.86 -10.37 3.27
CA LYS A 326 15.51 -10.18 4.69
C LYS A 326 15.72 -8.73 5.09
N ASN A 327 14.66 -8.11 5.61
CA ASN A 327 14.71 -6.78 6.21
C ASN A 327 15.36 -5.70 5.30
N GLY A 328 15.10 -5.76 4.00
CA GLY A 328 15.45 -4.69 3.06
C GLY A 328 14.20 -3.93 2.64
N LEU A 329 14.38 -2.84 1.90
CA LEU A 329 13.30 -1.98 1.42
C LEU A 329 13.08 -2.14 -0.10
N PHE A 330 13.83 -2.98 -0.85
CA PHE A 330 13.81 -3.06 -2.33
C PHE A 330 13.79 -4.45 -2.93
N LEU A 331 13.13 -4.58 -4.09
CA LEU A 331 13.34 -5.68 -5.01
C LEU A 331 14.17 -5.15 -6.19
N GLN A 332 15.38 -5.65 -6.44
CA GLN A 332 16.18 -5.27 -7.62
C GLN A 332 16.87 -6.50 -8.20
N ASN A 333 16.95 -6.55 -9.53
CA ASN A 333 17.51 -7.66 -10.31
C ASN A 333 19.04 -7.62 -10.47
N ASP A 334 19.70 -6.47 -10.29
CA ASP A 334 21.13 -6.34 -10.60
C ASP A 334 21.95 -5.65 -9.50
N GLY A 335 22.78 -6.45 -8.84
CA GLY A 335 24.13 -6.04 -8.44
C GLY A 335 24.32 -5.23 -7.16
N PHE A 336 23.32 -4.55 -6.60
CA PHE A 336 23.53 -3.70 -5.42
C PHE A 336 22.42 -3.85 -4.37
N LEU A 337 22.44 -4.96 -3.61
CA LEU A 337 21.65 -5.07 -2.39
C LEU A 337 22.44 -5.65 -1.21
N ILE A 338 22.33 -4.96 -0.08
CA ILE A 338 22.54 -5.52 1.25
C ILE A 338 21.36 -6.51 1.49
N ASN A 339 21.66 -7.79 1.74
CA ASN A 339 20.72 -8.87 2.16
C ASN A 339 19.84 -9.57 1.10
N THR A 340 20.09 -9.42 -0.21
CA THR A 340 19.42 -10.24 -1.24
C THR A 340 20.28 -11.46 -1.60
N LYS A 341 19.65 -12.63 -1.75
CA LYS A 341 20.32 -13.87 -2.17
C LYS A 341 19.54 -14.55 -3.30
N PRO A 342 20.21 -15.04 -4.35
CA PRO A 342 19.55 -15.84 -5.38
C PRO A 342 19.06 -17.18 -4.81
N ILE A 343 18.01 -17.72 -5.40
CA ILE A 343 17.50 -19.08 -5.19
C ILE A 343 17.69 -19.84 -6.50
N GLN A 344 18.17 -21.09 -6.39
CA GLN A 344 18.72 -21.81 -7.55
C GLN A 344 17.66 -22.34 -8.52
N ASN A 345 16.48 -22.74 -8.05
CA ASN A 345 15.50 -23.44 -8.89
C ASN A 345 14.05 -23.25 -8.42
N SER A 346 13.10 -23.64 -9.28
CA SER A 346 11.66 -23.56 -9.02
C SER A 346 11.25 -24.33 -7.78
N GLU A 347 11.81 -25.51 -7.53
CA GLU A 347 11.48 -26.33 -6.36
C GLU A 347 11.72 -25.56 -5.04
N GLN A 348 12.91 -24.96 -4.89
CA GLN A 348 13.26 -24.16 -3.73
C GLN A 348 12.38 -22.90 -3.63
N PHE A 349 12.03 -22.30 -4.77
CA PHE A 349 11.13 -21.15 -4.82
C PHE A 349 9.72 -21.52 -4.33
N LEU A 350 9.09 -22.56 -4.88
CA LEU A 350 7.75 -23.02 -4.48
C LEU A 350 7.68 -23.39 -2.99
N ARG A 351 8.69 -24.11 -2.49
CA ARG A 351 8.81 -24.44 -1.06
C ARG A 351 8.88 -23.22 -0.15
N LYS A 352 9.37 -22.08 -0.63
CA LYS A 352 9.50 -20.84 0.16
C LYS A 352 8.26 -19.95 0.08
N ILE A 353 7.55 -19.95 -1.05
CA ILE A 353 6.39 -19.07 -1.25
C ILE A 353 5.08 -19.65 -0.72
N ASN A 354 5.01 -20.97 -0.55
CA ASN A 354 3.78 -21.71 -0.22
C ASN A 354 3.03 -21.23 1.04
N ASN A 355 3.71 -20.63 2.03
CA ASN A 355 3.09 -20.27 3.31
C ASN A 355 2.33 -18.94 3.26
N SER A 356 2.78 -18.00 2.44
CA SER A 356 2.18 -16.66 2.34
C SER A 356 2.33 -16.13 0.91
N PRO A 357 1.72 -16.83 -0.07
CA PRO A 357 1.84 -16.44 -1.46
C PRO A 357 1.25 -15.05 -1.67
N SER A 358 1.82 -14.32 -2.61
CA SER A 358 1.41 -12.97 -2.94
C SER A 358 1.70 -12.68 -4.41
N ILE A 359 0.92 -11.77 -4.96
CA ILE A 359 1.10 -11.19 -6.28
C ILE A 359 1.01 -9.68 -6.11
N SER A 360 1.90 -8.93 -6.74
CA SER A 360 1.67 -7.51 -7.02
C SER A 360 1.79 -7.28 -8.52
N CYS A 361 1.04 -6.30 -9.03
CA CYS A 361 1.05 -5.99 -10.44
C CYS A 361 0.80 -4.50 -10.65
N TYR A 362 1.45 -3.93 -11.66
CA TYR A 362 1.13 -2.60 -12.18
C TYR A 362 1.23 -2.59 -13.70
N ASN A 363 0.45 -1.72 -14.34
CA ASN A 363 0.42 -1.56 -15.78
C ASN A 363 1.21 -0.30 -16.16
N LEU A 364 2.20 -0.46 -17.04
CA LEU A 364 2.93 0.65 -17.63
C LEU A 364 2.91 0.49 -19.14
N ASN A 365 2.19 1.39 -19.82
CA ASN A 365 2.05 1.44 -21.29
C ASN A 365 1.57 0.12 -21.91
N GLY A 366 0.63 -0.57 -21.26
CA GLY A 366 0.03 -1.82 -21.76
C GLY A 366 0.82 -3.09 -21.41
N VAL A 367 1.95 -2.95 -20.72
CA VAL A 367 2.74 -4.06 -20.18
C VAL A 367 2.46 -4.20 -18.69
N TYR A 368 2.13 -5.42 -18.26
CA TYR A 368 1.87 -5.77 -16.88
C TYR A 368 3.15 -6.26 -16.20
N TYR A 369 3.69 -5.43 -15.32
CA TYR A 369 4.84 -5.75 -14.49
C TYR A 369 4.34 -6.46 -13.24
N THR A 370 4.53 -7.77 -13.20
CA THR A 370 3.99 -8.64 -12.15
C THR A 370 5.11 -9.21 -11.32
N VAL A 371 4.96 -9.13 -9.99
CA VAL A 371 5.84 -9.79 -9.04
C VAL A 371 5.06 -10.95 -8.42
N ILE A 372 5.60 -12.16 -8.54
CA ILE A 372 5.03 -13.37 -7.94
C ILE A 372 5.96 -13.84 -6.85
N GLY A 373 5.39 -14.17 -5.68
CA GLY A 373 6.23 -14.62 -4.58
C GLY A 373 5.52 -14.78 -3.25
N SER A 374 6.18 -14.37 -2.18
CA SER A 374 5.66 -14.33 -0.82
C SER A 374 6.27 -13.21 -0.01
N SER A 375 5.56 -12.78 1.03
CA SER A 375 6.06 -11.85 2.04
C SER A 375 5.55 -12.24 3.42
N GLN A 376 6.47 -12.41 4.37
CA GLN A 376 6.22 -12.87 5.73
C GLN A 376 6.88 -11.93 6.74
N ASP A 377 6.25 -11.73 7.90
CA ASP A 377 6.86 -11.01 9.01
C ASP A 377 8.06 -11.80 9.58
N ILE A 378 9.18 -11.13 9.82
CA ILE A 378 10.31 -11.73 10.55
C ILE A 378 9.93 -11.77 12.03
N SER A 379 9.81 -12.97 12.61
CA SER A 379 9.57 -13.13 14.04
C SER A 379 10.76 -12.58 14.83
N ARG A 380 10.56 -11.50 15.59
CA ARG A 380 11.51 -11.02 16.60
C ARG A 380 11.27 -11.81 17.89
N GLY A 381 11.56 -13.10 17.87
CA GLY A 381 11.57 -13.95 19.06
C GLY A 381 12.93 -13.87 19.75
N GLY A 382 12.96 -13.40 21.00
CA GLY A 382 14.11 -13.61 21.87
C GLY A 382 14.43 -15.10 21.96
N GLY A 383 15.71 -15.43 21.81
CA GLY A 383 16.34 -16.68 22.23
C GLY A 383 15.60 -17.98 21.95
N GLY A 384 15.97 -18.65 20.85
CA GLY A 384 15.94 -20.12 20.77
C GLY A 384 14.67 -20.75 20.22
N MET A 385 14.66 -21.04 18.92
CA MET A 385 14.38 -22.38 18.39
C MET A 385 14.60 -22.38 16.88
N THR A 386 15.79 -22.84 16.49
CA THR A 386 16.09 -23.33 15.16
C THR A 386 15.46 -24.70 14.97
N GLY A 387 14.66 -24.88 13.92
CA GLY A 387 14.42 -26.18 13.32
C GLY A 387 12.97 -26.70 13.36
N MET A 388 12.45 -26.95 12.15
CA MET A 388 11.37 -27.89 11.81
C MET A 388 9.99 -27.71 12.45
N GLY A 389 9.00 -27.47 11.57
CA GLY A 389 7.62 -27.91 11.80
C GLY A 389 6.76 -26.99 12.66
N MET A 390 6.48 -25.77 12.18
CA MET A 390 5.22 -25.12 12.51
C MET A 390 4.33 -25.13 11.28
N SER A 391 3.58 -26.23 11.16
CA SER A 391 2.37 -26.31 10.37
C SER A 391 1.23 -25.54 11.05
N ALA A 392 0.35 -25.02 10.20
CA ALA A 392 -1.00 -24.56 10.48
C ALA A 392 -1.13 -23.11 10.98
N GLY A 393 -2.17 -22.44 10.45
CA GLY A 393 -2.39 -21.01 10.54
C GLY A 393 -2.44 -20.51 11.97
N GLY A 394 -1.99 -19.27 12.16
CA GLY A 394 -2.02 -18.61 13.46
C GLY A 394 -0.65 -18.41 14.07
N MET A 395 0.14 -17.49 13.50
CA MET A 395 1.13 -16.75 14.27
C MET A 395 1.01 -15.28 13.91
N GLY A 396 0.13 -14.63 14.67
CA GLY A 396 -0.07 -13.17 14.69
C GLY A 396 -0.45 -12.66 16.07
N ALA A 397 -0.19 -13.42 17.14
CA ALA A 397 -0.23 -12.92 18.52
C ALA A 397 1.11 -12.25 18.88
N GLY A 398 1.59 -11.40 17.99
CA GLY A 398 2.49 -10.31 18.30
C GLY A 398 1.74 -9.09 17.84
N MET A 399 1.31 -8.25 18.79
CA MET A 399 0.82 -6.91 18.49
C MET A 399 1.93 -6.12 17.81
N SER A 400 2.13 -6.33 16.51
CA SER A 400 2.57 -5.27 15.64
C SER A 400 1.39 -4.33 15.59
N PHE A 401 1.41 -3.35 16.49
CA PHE A 401 0.77 -2.07 16.28
C PHE A 401 0.98 -1.74 14.80
N VAL A 402 -0.09 -1.84 14.00
CA VAL A 402 -0.12 -1.14 12.72
C VAL A 402 0.19 0.29 13.12
N PRO A 403 1.33 0.87 12.71
CA PRO A 403 1.48 2.30 12.87
C PRO A 403 0.32 2.89 12.08
N TYR A 404 -0.69 3.37 12.81
CA TYR A 404 -1.40 4.62 12.58
C TYR A 404 -1.12 5.18 11.18
N GLN A 405 -2.17 5.10 10.36
CA GLN A 405 -2.12 5.06 8.90
C GLN A 405 -1.33 6.22 8.34
N ARG A 406 -0.22 5.87 7.69
CA ARG A 406 0.51 6.79 6.81
C ARG A 406 -0.23 6.88 5.48
N CYS A 407 0.06 7.93 4.72
CA CYS A 407 -0.26 7.94 3.31
C CYS A 407 0.22 6.62 2.67
N TYR A 408 -0.66 5.97 1.90
CA TYR A 408 -0.43 4.64 1.33
C TYR A 408 0.93 4.53 0.60
N THR A 409 1.32 5.55 -0.15
CA THR A 409 2.61 5.62 -0.85
C THR A 409 3.81 5.47 0.10
N VAL A 410 3.78 6.11 1.27
CA VAL A 410 4.85 6.02 2.29
C VAL A 410 4.82 4.65 2.97
N GLU A 411 3.64 4.11 3.25
CA GLU A 411 3.50 2.73 3.76
C GLU A 411 4.10 1.72 2.76
N ASN A 412 3.79 1.88 1.48
CA ASN A 412 4.30 1.06 0.37
C ASN A 412 5.81 1.21 0.18
N LEU A 413 6.34 2.42 0.34
CA LEU A 413 7.77 2.70 0.24
C LEU A 413 8.56 1.84 1.22
N ILE A 414 8.03 1.67 2.44
CA ILE A 414 8.75 1.04 3.56
C ILE A 414 8.27 -0.37 3.89
N SER A 415 7.34 -0.92 3.10
CA SER A 415 6.58 -2.13 3.44
C SER A 415 7.39 -3.41 3.61
N TYR A 416 8.61 -3.45 3.05
CA TYR A 416 9.51 -4.61 3.14
C TYR A 416 10.37 -4.62 4.41
N LYS A 417 10.33 -3.53 5.20
CA LYS A 417 10.96 -3.49 6.51
C LYS A 417 10.42 -4.61 7.39
N ASP A 418 11.31 -5.29 8.10
CA ASP A 418 10.98 -6.41 8.99
C ASP A 418 10.27 -7.59 8.28
N LYS A 419 10.41 -7.68 6.95
CA LYS A 419 9.86 -8.78 6.13
C LYS A 419 10.93 -9.74 5.63
N PHE A 420 10.54 -11.00 5.49
CA PHE A 420 11.19 -11.98 4.63
C PHE A 420 10.39 -12.08 3.34
N VAL A 421 11.02 -11.74 2.22
CA VAL A 421 10.38 -11.66 0.90
C VAL A 421 11.07 -12.64 -0.02
N VAL A 422 10.29 -13.39 -0.79
CA VAL A 422 10.79 -14.29 -1.84
C VAL A 422 10.01 -14.00 -3.11
N TYR A 423 10.68 -13.77 -4.23
CA TYR A 423 10.01 -13.28 -5.43
C TYR A 423 10.73 -13.66 -6.73
N THR A 424 9.97 -13.58 -7.81
CA THR A 424 10.44 -13.46 -9.20
C THR A 424 9.58 -12.43 -9.92
N ASN A 425 10.12 -11.84 -10.97
CA ASN A 425 9.42 -10.87 -11.79
C ASN A 425 8.94 -11.51 -13.10
N CYS A 426 7.78 -11.07 -13.57
CA CYS A 426 7.15 -11.52 -14.79
C CYS A 426 6.61 -10.31 -15.57
N LEU A 427 6.70 -10.36 -16.89
CA LEU A 427 6.15 -9.37 -17.81
C LEU A 427 5.05 -10.03 -18.64
N PHE A 428 3.90 -9.36 -18.73
CA PHE A 428 2.79 -9.83 -19.54
C PHE A 428 2.20 -8.74 -20.44
N ASP A 429 1.62 -9.16 -21.56
CA ASP A 429 0.79 -8.30 -22.41
C ASP A 429 -0.63 -8.13 -21.83
N SER A 430 -1.50 -7.43 -22.57
CA SER A 430 -2.89 -7.19 -22.15
C SER A 430 -3.80 -8.43 -22.09
N ASN A 431 -3.38 -9.53 -22.72
CA ASN A 431 -4.03 -10.83 -22.67
C ASN A 431 -3.34 -11.79 -21.69
N PHE A 432 -2.40 -11.28 -20.90
CA PHE A 432 -1.59 -12.03 -19.95
C PHE A 432 -0.69 -13.09 -20.59
N ASN A 433 -0.31 -12.92 -21.86
CA ASN A 433 0.76 -13.73 -22.46
C ASN A 433 2.12 -13.22 -21.98
N HIS A 434 3.03 -14.15 -21.66
CA HIS A 434 4.38 -13.81 -21.23
C HIS A 434 5.15 -13.04 -22.31
N LEU A 435 5.84 -11.98 -21.88
CA LEU A 435 6.72 -11.17 -22.71
C LEU A 435 8.16 -11.37 -22.29
N ASN A 436 9.06 -11.60 -23.26
CA ASN A 436 10.48 -11.54 -23.01
C ASN A 436 10.92 -10.08 -22.84
N GLY A 437 11.82 -9.82 -21.89
CA GLY A 437 12.34 -8.48 -21.63
C GLY A 437 12.87 -8.34 -20.21
N GLU A 438 13.52 -7.20 -19.97
CA GLU A 438 14.08 -6.84 -18.67
C GLU A 438 13.10 -5.97 -17.86
N MET A 439 13.16 -6.10 -16.54
CA MET A 439 12.40 -5.25 -15.64
C MET A 439 12.94 -3.83 -15.70
N ARG A 440 12.06 -2.87 -16.00
CA ARG A 440 12.38 -1.44 -15.91
C ARG A 440 12.36 -1.04 -14.44
N THR A 441 13.31 -0.19 -14.06
CA THR A 441 13.32 0.45 -12.74
C THR A 441 12.31 1.59 -12.75
N SER A 442 11.24 1.49 -11.97
CA SER A 442 10.22 2.54 -11.91
C SER A 442 10.71 3.77 -11.14
N ALA A 443 10.03 4.91 -11.32
CA ALA A 443 10.25 6.10 -10.49
C ALA A 443 10.16 5.77 -8.98
N PHE A 444 9.26 4.85 -8.62
CA PHE A 444 9.07 4.40 -7.25
C PHE A 444 10.25 3.57 -6.73
N ASP A 445 10.81 2.68 -7.55
CA ASP A 445 12.01 1.93 -7.19
C ASP A 445 13.20 2.86 -6.98
N LYS A 446 13.39 3.88 -7.84
CA LYS A 446 14.44 4.90 -7.68
C LYS A 446 14.28 5.70 -6.38
N ALA A 447 13.06 6.19 -6.11
CA ALA A 447 12.76 6.98 -4.90
C ALA A 447 13.04 6.22 -3.63
N ARG A 448 12.72 4.94 -3.67
CA ARG A 448 12.95 4.04 -2.59
C ARG A 448 14.49 3.88 -2.50
N THR A 449 15.25 3.56 -3.56
CA THR A 449 16.70 3.25 -3.46
C THR A 449 17.43 4.42 -2.83
N PHE A 450 17.03 5.63 -3.22
CA PHE A 450 17.47 6.87 -2.62
C PHE A 450 17.27 6.93 -1.10
N VAL A 451 16.10 6.55 -0.57
CA VAL A 451 15.87 6.48 0.90
C VAL A 451 16.78 5.45 1.58
N GLU A 452 17.15 4.39 0.88
CA GLU A 452 18.06 3.36 1.38
C GLU A 452 19.52 3.68 1.27
N GLU A 453 19.94 4.60 0.43
CA GLU A 453 21.35 4.95 0.27
C GLU A 453 21.68 6.26 0.98
N ASN A 454 20.71 7.17 1.09
CA ASN A 454 20.89 8.49 1.66
C ASN A 454 21.01 8.44 3.19
N GLU A 455 22.25 8.58 3.68
CA GLU A 455 22.56 8.60 5.12
C GLU A 455 21.85 9.73 5.87
N GLU A 456 21.60 10.89 5.26
CA GLU A 456 20.91 11.99 5.94
C GLU A 456 19.44 11.67 6.19
N ILE A 457 18.78 11.02 5.23
CA ILE A 457 17.42 10.51 5.39
C ILE A 457 17.40 9.39 6.44
N LYS A 458 18.41 8.49 6.45
CA LYS A 458 18.58 7.47 7.48
C LYS A 458 18.89 8.05 8.87
N GLU A 459 19.70 9.10 8.99
CA GLU A 459 20.05 9.73 10.28
C GLU A 459 18.88 10.51 10.87
N SER A 460 17.93 10.96 10.03
CA SER A 460 16.65 11.48 10.51
C SER A 460 15.84 10.42 11.30
N VAL A 461 16.22 9.14 11.20
CA VAL A 461 15.65 7.97 11.86
C VAL A 461 16.34 7.73 13.22
N SER A 462 15.63 7.96 14.32
CA SER A 462 16.14 7.63 15.66
C SER A 462 16.11 6.12 15.90
N ILE A 463 17.22 5.59 16.41
CA ILE A 463 17.45 4.18 16.79
C ILE A 463 16.51 3.73 17.95
N PHE A 464 15.87 4.69 18.63
CA PHE A 464 15.02 4.45 19.81
C PHE A 464 13.54 4.81 19.63
N THR A 465 13.08 5.15 18.42
CA THR A 465 11.66 5.45 18.17
C THR A 465 11.03 4.51 17.17
N THR A 466 9.79 4.08 17.44
CA THR A 466 8.90 3.28 16.58
C THR A 466 8.38 4.07 15.36
N SER A 467 9.06 5.15 15.00
CA SER A 467 8.58 6.25 14.17
C SER A 467 9.50 6.48 12.98
N LEU A 468 10.08 5.41 12.43
CA LEU A 468 10.88 5.50 11.21
C LEU A 468 10.03 6.15 10.12
N TYR A 469 10.52 7.16 9.41
CA TYR A 469 9.84 7.80 8.27
C TYR A 469 8.58 8.64 8.54
N LYS A 470 8.33 9.09 9.79
CA LYS A 470 7.25 10.09 10.03
C LYS A 470 7.51 11.45 9.37
N ASP A 471 8.77 11.71 9.03
CA ASP A 471 9.19 12.95 8.37
C ASP A 471 9.24 12.78 6.83
N LEU A 472 8.60 11.74 6.25
CA LEU A 472 8.51 11.53 4.81
C LEU A 472 7.09 11.76 4.28
N ILE A 473 7.01 12.39 3.11
CA ILE A 473 5.83 12.35 2.24
C ILE A 473 6.24 11.83 0.88
N LEU A 474 5.33 11.12 0.21
CA LEU A 474 5.57 10.62 -1.14
C LEU A 474 4.28 10.78 -1.93
N PHE A 475 4.33 11.44 -3.07
CA PHE A 475 3.14 11.68 -3.87
C PHE A 475 3.49 11.82 -5.34
N LYS A 476 2.52 11.51 -6.19
CA LYS A 476 2.59 11.81 -7.61
C LYS A 476 2.07 13.22 -7.86
N LEU A 477 2.73 13.96 -8.73
CA LEU A 477 2.22 15.22 -9.27
C LEU A 477 2.59 15.25 -10.75
N ASN A 478 1.60 15.38 -11.63
CA ASN A 478 1.78 15.16 -13.07
C ASN A 478 2.29 13.72 -13.36
N SER A 479 3.38 13.59 -14.12
CA SER A 479 4.01 12.32 -14.46
C SER A 479 5.07 11.85 -13.47
N ASN A 480 5.46 12.70 -12.50
CA ASN A 480 6.64 12.46 -11.68
C ASN A 480 6.25 12.09 -10.24
N LEU A 481 7.10 11.29 -9.61
CA LEU A 481 7.01 10.96 -8.21
C LEU A 481 7.86 11.95 -7.41
N HIS A 482 7.34 12.44 -6.28
CA HIS A 482 8.00 13.41 -5.43
C HIS A 482 8.13 12.91 -3.99
N LEU A 483 9.35 12.91 -3.48
CA LEU A 483 9.67 12.56 -2.09
C LEU A 483 9.99 13.85 -1.32
N GLY A 484 9.22 14.15 -0.29
CA GLY A 484 9.51 15.24 0.64
C GLY A 484 10.13 14.72 1.94
N ASN A 485 11.17 15.39 2.43
CA ASN A 485 11.79 15.08 3.71
C ASN A 485 12.23 16.34 4.46
N TYR A 486 12.23 16.27 5.79
CA TYR A 486 12.86 17.28 6.63
C TYR A 486 14.26 16.85 7.07
N SER A 487 15.27 17.62 6.68
CA SER A 487 16.63 17.48 7.20
C SER A 487 16.76 18.10 8.58
N LYS A 488 17.01 17.26 9.60
CA LYS A 488 17.29 17.72 10.97
C LYS A 488 18.61 18.46 11.08
N LYS A 489 19.63 18.02 10.33
CA LYS A 489 20.97 18.59 10.30
C LYS A 489 20.95 20.01 9.74
N ASN A 490 20.27 20.20 8.62
CA ASN A 490 20.25 21.47 7.90
C ASN A 490 19.06 22.38 8.30
N LYS A 491 18.06 21.85 9.01
CA LYS A 491 16.79 22.53 9.34
C LYS A 491 16.07 23.05 8.09
N LYS A 492 16.05 22.20 7.07
CA LYS A 492 15.45 22.48 5.77
C LYS A 492 14.47 21.40 5.40
N TYR A 493 13.44 21.79 4.66
CA TYR A 493 12.56 20.87 3.98
C TYR A 493 13.00 20.74 2.52
N GLN A 494 13.13 19.51 2.05
CA GLN A 494 13.62 19.18 0.72
C GLN A 494 12.58 18.34 -0.01
N ILE A 495 12.44 18.59 -1.31
CA ILE A 495 11.58 17.82 -2.21
C ILE A 495 12.45 17.33 -3.37
N PHE A 496 12.48 16.01 -3.54
CA PHE A 496 13.18 15.31 -4.61
C PHE A 496 12.17 14.84 -5.65
N SER A 497 12.55 14.83 -6.92
CA SER A 497 11.72 14.29 -8.01
C SER A 497 12.36 13.07 -8.67
N PHE A 498 11.53 12.10 -9.02
CA PHE A 498 11.88 10.88 -9.72
C PHE A 498 10.95 10.69 -10.92
N SER A 499 11.53 10.46 -12.09
CA SER A 499 10.83 10.09 -13.32
C SER A 499 10.96 8.60 -13.60
N GLU A 500 10.06 8.07 -14.44
CA GLU A 500 10.15 6.69 -14.95
C GLU A 500 11.45 6.44 -15.73
#